data_AF-A0A0G4I2Z7-F1
#
_entry.id   AF-A0A0G4I2Z7-F1
#
_cell.length_a   1.000
_cell.length_b   1.000
_cell.length_c   1.000
_cell.angle_alpha   90.00
_cell.angle_beta   90.00
_cell.angle_gamma   90.00
#
_symmetry.space_group_name_H-M   'P 1'
#
loop_
_entity.id
_entity.type
_entity.pdbx_description
1 polymer ?
#
loop_
_entity_poly.entity_id
_entity_poly.type
_entity_poly.pdbx_seq_one_letter_code
_entity_poly.pdbx_strand_id
1 'polypeptide(L)'
;MASGDGDHIHAFLLKAGLSEGQAKKAKTELGKQGFDDVNRVAHMTVADVCEINLPMQVEENLVFYLKRIKAAPNFSEVYPKPPPKESPASGQKRKKTAAAGGGAAGRGKSSSSSKPIERAGAEEVKRARVEGPRHPLDTLIQSHAGASSSSSAAPLSETLRAVTEEFDLAALRDGRLLLQGASAVRLENLARAEIEKTGGGFAEVNRSPVMILWAAVVAERVGIVSGCGGGEKDGDGGQGEGGKRGPLWGCCLSLATAAASYYAQAKGESLKILQPAPPSTPGSHDGAVELLGQMVPTRKVKVTGGGGGELVRGVTSRGTSADPVAKDRLLQSKFDPSFLPLAYLCLRALADSVPVSELKRGKLAYELYTSFRPGIPKGAEGWGAAGRFELSAVFDCLQRRLKSSGTDGAGAGASSASASASSAAAIRLESPGVMQNACVEQPEPGPPGDWKGEPTRAAVEVKGWDHQGCSKEEERGNVSSSGAGEAPDPIQGGGFLPE
;
A
#
# COMPACT_ATOMS: atom_id res chain seq x y z
N MET A 1 42.89 16.94 -5.37
CA MET A 1 42.46 15.53 -5.17
C MET A 1 41.01 15.44 -4.66
N ALA A 2 40.07 16.22 -5.20
CA ALA A 2 38.65 16.23 -4.78
C ALA A 2 37.72 15.76 -5.92
N SER A 3 38.20 14.84 -6.75
CA SER A 3 37.50 14.31 -7.93
C SER A 3 37.24 12.80 -7.85
N GLY A 4 37.26 12.20 -6.65
CA GLY A 4 37.18 10.74 -6.47
C GLY A 4 35.81 10.18 -6.08
N ASP A 5 35.05 10.87 -5.22
CA ASP A 5 33.91 10.21 -4.55
C ASP A 5 32.65 10.08 -5.40
N GLY A 6 32.47 10.97 -6.38
CA GLY A 6 31.28 10.96 -7.23
C GLY A 6 31.14 9.65 -8.02
N ASP A 7 32.23 9.06 -8.50
CA ASP A 7 32.16 7.87 -9.36
C ASP A 7 31.88 6.60 -8.56
N HIS A 8 32.18 6.60 -7.26
CA HIS A 8 31.88 5.48 -6.37
C HIS A 8 30.37 5.28 -6.15
N ILE A 9 29.58 6.36 -6.02
CA ILE A 9 28.11 6.24 -5.93
C ILE A 9 27.54 5.67 -7.23
N HIS A 10 28.04 6.14 -8.38
CA HIS A 10 27.54 5.65 -9.66
C HIS A 10 27.79 4.15 -9.80
N ALA A 11 29.00 3.69 -9.50
CA ALA A 11 29.34 2.27 -9.52
C ALA A 11 28.53 1.45 -8.51
N PHE A 12 28.26 1.99 -7.32
CA PHE A 12 27.40 1.37 -6.31
C PHE A 12 25.97 1.16 -6.82
N LEU A 13 25.40 2.17 -7.47
CA LEU A 13 24.05 2.12 -8.06
C LEU A 13 23.97 1.12 -9.21
N LEU A 14 25.01 1.01 -10.04
CA LEU A 14 25.09 -0.03 -11.08
C LEU A 14 25.11 -1.44 -10.46
N LYS A 15 25.84 -1.65 -9.36
CA LYS A 15 25.85 -2.93 -8.62
C LYS A 15 24.48 -3.27 -8.01
N ALA A 16 23.65 -2.27 -7.72
CA ALA A 16 22.26 -2.43 -7.32
C ALA A 16 21.32 -2.84 -8.47
N GLY A 17 21.84 -3.01 -9.70
CA GLY A 17 21.06 -3.43 -10.87
C GLY A 17 20.36 -2.28 -11.59
N LEU A 18 20.77 -1.03 -11.36
CA LEU A 18 20.26 0.12 -12.11
C LEU A 18 20.98 0.21 -13.47
N SER A 19 20.25 0.62 -14.51
CA SER A 19 20.87 0.98 -15.79
C SER A 19 21.70 2.26 -15.67
N GLU A 20 22.63 2.49 -16.59
CA GLU A 20 23.48 3.69 -16.65
C GLU A 20 22.68 5.01 -16.50
N GLY A 21 21.58 5.14 -17.24
CA GLY A 21 20.71 6.31 -17.17
C GLY A 21 20.01 6.46 -15.82
N GLN A 22 19.57 5.35 -15.22
CA GLN A 22 18.94 5.34 -13.90
C GLN A 22 19.95 5.67 -12.80
N ALA A 23 21.15 5.10 -12.84
CA ALA A 23 22.22 5.34 -11.89
C ALA A 23 22.67 6.81 -11.90
N LYS A 24 22.82 7.41 -13.09
CA LYS A 24 23.16 8.84 -13.22
C LYS A 24 22.07 9.76 -12.64
N LYS A 25 20.80 9.46 -12.93
CA LYS A 25 19.66 10.23 -12.39
C LYS A 25 19.54 10.07 -10.88
N ALA A 26 19.63 8.84 -10.38
CA ALA A 26 19.55 8.53 -8.96
C ALA A 26 20.70 9.17 -8.18
N LYS A 27 21.94 9.11 -8.67
CA LYS A 27 23.11 9.82 -8.10
C LYS A 27 22.83 11.32 -7.97
N THR A 28 22.18 11.92 -8.97
CA THR A 28 21.86 13.35 -8.94
C THR A 28 20.83 13.67 -7.85
N GLU A 29 19.76 12.88 -7.71
CA GLU A 29 18.75 13.09 -6.65
C GLU A 29 19.29 12.77 -5.25
N LEU A 30 20.10 11.72 -5.10
CA LEU A 30 20.81 11.37 -3.86
C LEU A 30 21.71 12.52 -3.40
N GLY A 31 22.48 13.11 -4.31
CA GLY A 31 23.34 14.26 -4.02
C GLY A 31 22.56 15.49 -3.54
N LYS A 32 21.38 15.77 -4.12
CA LYS A 32 20.51 16.88 -3.66
C LYS A 32 20.04 16.69 -2.21
N GLN A 33 19.91 15.45 -1.77
CA GLN A 33 19.44 15.08 -0.44
C GLN A 33 20.60 14.88 0.56
N GLY A 34 21.84 15.13 0.14
CA GLY A 34 23.04 15.03 0.98
C GLY A 34 23.56 13.60 1.18
N PHE A 35 23.21 12.69 0.27
CA PHE A 35 23.81 11.35 0.14
C PHE A 35 24.90 11.41 -0.94
N ASP A 36 25.98 12.11 -0.59
CA ASP A 36 27.11 12.46 -1.45
C ASP A 36 28.30 11.48 -1.37
N ASP A 37 28.25 10.52 -0.43
CA ASP A 37 29.19 9.40 -0.36
C ASP A 37 28.49 8.03 -0.32
N VAL A 38 29.22 6.98 -0.70
CA VAL A 38 28.68 5.59 -0.76
C VAL A 38 28.28 5.07 0.61
N ASN A 39 28.98 5.44 1.69
CA ASN A 39 28.65 4.96 3.02
C ASN A 39 27.29 5.52 3.47
N ARG A 40 27.01 6.80 3.21
CA ARG A 40 25.68 7.38 3.44
C ARG A 40 24.58 6.66 2.66
N VAL A 41 24.81 6.37 1.38
CA VAL A 41 23.84 5.61 0.56
C VAL A 41 23.64 4.20 1.13
N ALA A 42 24.72 3.50 1.50
CA ALA A 42 24.67 2.15 2.04
C ALA A 42 23.93 2.08 3.40
N HIS A 43 23.96 3.16 4.18
CA HIS A 43 23.27 3.25 5.48
C HIS A 43 21.81 3.69 5.39
N MET A 44 21.32 4.13 4.22
CA MET A 44 19.93 4.55 4.02
C MET A 44 18.89 3.54 4.52
N THR A 45 17.86 4.04 5.21
CA THR A 45 16.66 3.30 5.55
C THR A 45 15.71 3.23 4.35
N VAL A 46 14.69 2.37 4.43
CA VAL A 46 13.64 2.33 3.40
C VAL A 46 12.93 3.68 3.30
N ALA A 47 12.70 4.35 4.45
CA ALA A 47 12.09 5.67 4.49
C ALA A 47 12.93 6.72 3.75
N ASP A 48 14.26 6.72 3.95
CA ASP A 48 15.16 7.62 3.24
C ASP A 48 15.02 7.43 1.72
N VAL A 49 14.98 6.19 1.21
CA VAL A 49 14.83 5.95 -0.23
C VAL A 49 13.50 6.49 -0.76
N CYS A 50 12.40 6.28 -0.03
CA CYS A 50 11.07 6.80 -0.38
C CYS A 50 11.05 8.34 -0.46
N GLU A 51 11.84 9.02 0.38
CA GLU A 51 11.89 10.49 0.45
C GLU A 51 12.65 11.13 -0.73
N ILE A 52 13.59 10.41 -1.34
CA ILE A 52 14.41 10.91 -2.47
C ILE A 52 13.61 10.99 -3.77
N ASN A 53 12.36 10.49 -3.79
CA ASN A 53 11.43 10.56 -4.91
C ASN A 53 12.03 9.99 -6.22
N LEU A 54 12.75 8.88 -6.08
CA LEU A 54 13.27 8.13 -7.21
C LEU A 54 12.12 7.47 -7.99
N PRO A 55 12.28 7.18 -9.29
CA PRO A 55 11.31 6.35 -10.00
C PRO A 55 11.14 5.02 -9.27
N MET A 56 9.91 4.52 -9.15
CA MET A 56 9.55 3.34 -8.35
C MET A 56 10.47 2.12 -8.59
N GLN A 57 10.82 1.83 -9.85
CA GLN A 57 11.75 0.75 -10.19
C GLN A 57 13.17 0.94 -9.62
N VAL A 58 13.65 2.18 -9.57
CA VAL A 58 14.96 2.54 -9.02
C VAL A 58 14.94 2.40 -7.50
N GLU A 59 13.87 2.85 -6.86
CA GLU A 59 13.64 2.71 -5.43
C GLU A 59 13.63 1.24 -5.01
N GLU A 60 12.87 0.38 -5.68
CA GLU A 60 12.80 -1.06 -5.35
C GLU A 60 14.15 -1.76 -5.48
N ASN A 61 14.86 -1.55 -6.60
CA ASN A 61 16.17 -2.16 -6.82
C ASN A 61 17.17 -1.71 -5.75
N LEU A 62 17.15 -0.42 -5.40
CA LEU A 62 18.02 0.13 -4.37
C LEU A 62 17.66 -0.43 -2.99
N VAL A 63 16.38 -0.47 -2.60
CA VAL A 63 15.93 -1.04 -1.32
C VAL A 63 16.32 -2.51 -1.20
N PHE A 64 16.12 -3.31 -2.26
CA PHE A 64 16.50 -4.71 -2.26
C PHE A 64 18.02 -4.89 -2.10
N TYR A 65 18.80 -4.10 -2.83
CA TYR A 65 20.25 -4.12 -2.74
C TYR A 65 20.74 -3.71 -1.34
N LEU A 66 20.19 -2.65 -0.76
CA LEU A 66 20.52 -2.16 0.58
C LEU A 66 20.23 -3.23 1.65
N LYS A 67 19.09 -3.93 1.56
CA LYS A 67 18.79 -5.06 2.46
C LYS A 67 19.82 -6.17 2.33
N ARG A 68 20.21 -6.51 1.09
CA ARG A 68 21.19 -7.57 0.82
C ARG A 68 22.57 -7.24 1.40
N ILE A 69 23.08 -6.02 1.20
CA ILE A 69 24.39 -5.65 1.72
C ILE A 69 24.39 -5.50 3.24
N LYS A 70 23.29 -5.03 3.84
CA LYS A 70 23.15 -4.89 5.31
C LYS A 70 23.09 -6.23 6.04
N ALA A 71 22.69 -7.30 5.36
CA ALA A 71 22.70 -8.66 5.89
C ALA A 71 24.08 -9.32 5.85
N ALA A 72 25.07 -8.72 5.16
CA ALA A 72 26.42 -9.27 5.08
C ALA A 72 27.16 -9.12 6.41
N PRO A 73 27.90 -10.15 6.88
CA PRO A 73 28.56 -10.13 8.19
C PRO A 73 29.63 -9.04 8.33
N ASN A 74 30.23 -8.63 7.21
CA ASN A 74 31.25 -7.58 7.15
C ASN A 74 30.68 -6.21 6.76
N PHE A 75 29.36 -6.00 6.81
CA PHE A 75 28.73 -4.74 6.38
C PHE A 75 29.36 -3.51 7.05
N SER A 76 29.55 -3.53 8.37
CA SER A 76 30.12 -2.41 9.13
C SER A 76 31.59 -2.14 8.84
N GLU A 77 32.33 -3.16 8.37
CA GLU A 77 33.73 -3.05 7.97
C GLU A 77 33.85 -2.42 6.57
N VAL A 78 33.00 -2.88 5.64
CA VAL A 78 33.00 -2.40 4.24
C VAL A 78 32.37 -1.01 4.12
N TYR A 79 31.33 -0.74 4.91
CA TYR A 79 30.61 0.53 4.92
C TYR A 79 30.59 1.10 6.34
N PRO A 80 31.67 1.77 6.78
CA PRO A 80 31.73 2.36 8.10
C PRO A 80 30.60 3.38 8.29
N LYS A 81 30.05 3.46 9.50
CA LYS A 81 28.95 4.36 9.81
C LYS A 81 29.39 5.82 9.55
N PRO A 82 28.72 6.56 8.64
CA PRO A 82 29.09 7.94 8.36
C PRO A 82 28.84 8.81 9.61
N PRO A 83 29.59 9.92 9.77
CA PRO A 83 29.31 10.88 10.83
C PRO A 83 27.86 11.39 10.71
N PRO A 84 27.19 11.70 11.83
CA PRO A 84 25.83 12.22 11.81
C PRO A 84 25.77 13.44 10.89
N LYS A 85 24.73 13.51 10.06
CA LYS A 85 24.51 14.61 9.13
C LYS A 85 24.48 15.90 9.94
N GLU A 86 25.49 16.76 9.76
CA GLU A 86 25.47 18.10 10.34
C GLU A 86 24.21 18.77 9.84
N SER A 87 23.26 19.00 10.75
CA SER A 87 22.06 19.76 10.42
C SER A 87 22.53 21.10 9.90
N PRO A 88 22.04 21.58 8.73
CA PRO A 88 22.51 22.83 8.17
C PRO A 88 22.33 23.91 9.23
N ALA A 89 23.46 24.38 9.77
CA ALA A 89 23.46 25.37 10.83
C ALA A 89 22.59 26.54 10.37
N SER A 90 21.56 26.85 11.15
CA SER A 90 20.60 27.89 10.87
C SER A 90 21.34 29.21 10.60
N GLY A 91 21.41 29.59 9.32
CA GLY A 91 21.60 30.96 8.84
C GLY A 91 22.76 31.77 9.40
N GLN A 92 23.98 31.54 8.90
CA GLN A 92 24.91 32.66 8.67
C GLN A 92 24.83 33.08 7.21
N LYS A 93 24.04 34.13 6.94
CA LYS A 93 24.03 34.88 5.67
C LYS A 93 25.47 35.31 5.33
N ARG A 94 26.14 34.57 4.46
CA ARG A 94 27.39 35.04 3.85
C ARG A 94 27.09 36.24 2.95
N LYS A 95 27.47 37.43 3.44
CA LYS A 95 27.54 38.69 2.69
C LYS A 95 28.45 38.46 1.48
N LYS A 96 27.87 38.50 0.28
CA LYS A 96 28.59 38.43 -0.99
C LYS A 96 29.21 39.80 -1.26
N THR A 97 30.47 39.99 -0.88
CA THR A 97 31.26 41.15 -1.34
C THR A 97 31.73 40.89 -2.76
N ALA A 98 31.32 41.76 -3.67
CA ALA A 98 31.81 41.81 -5.04
C ALA A 98 33.25 42.35 -5.05
N ALA A 99 34.16 41.64 -5.70
CA ALA A 99 35.44 42.17 -6.12
C ALA A 99 35.63 41.83 -7.60
N ALA A 100 35.95 42.89 -8.36
CA ALA A 100 36.22 42.90 -9.78
C ALA A 100 37.67 42.49 -10.09
N GLY A 101 37.89 42.10 -11.35
CA GLY A 101 39.19 41.77 -11.96
C GLY A 101 39.04 40.43 -12.70
N GLY A 102 39.14 40.32 -14.03
CA GLY A 102 39.95 41.06 -14.99
C GLY A 102 41.02 40.11 -15.52
N GLY A 103 41.01 39.79 -16.82
CA GLY A 103 42.21 39.33 -17.53
C GLY A 103 42.16 37.95 -18.23
N ALA A 104 42.03 38.03 -19.56
CA ALA A 104 42.91 37.43 -20.57
C ALA A 104 43.00 35.89 -20.79
N ALA A 105 42.53 35.51 -21.99
CA ALA A 105 43.23 34.74 -23.04
C ALA A 105 44.09 33.51 -22.67
N GLY A 106 43.70 32.35 -23.21
CA GLY A 106 44.54 31.15 -23.26
C GLY A 106 43.96 30.08 -24.18
N ARG A 107 44.22 30.22 -25.49
CA ARG A 107 43.84 29.29 -26.56
C ARG A 107 44.82 28.12 -26.54
N GLY A 108 44.38 26.93 -26.15
CA GLY A 108 45.18 25.70 -26.16
C GLY A 108 44.44 24.56 -26.83
N LYS A 109 44.74 24.31 -28.10
CA LYS A 109 44.35 23.08 -28.83
C LYS A 109 45.24 21.94 -28.35
N SER A 110 44.67 20.85 -27.87
CA SER A 110 45.39 19.57 -27.77
C SER A 110 44.50 18.45 -28.30
N SER A 111 44.89 17.97 -29.47
CA SER A 111 44.45 16.77 -30.15
C SER A 111 44.92 15.52 -29.40
N SER A 112 44.01 14.59 -29.09
CA SER A 112 44.37 13.24 -28.67
C SER A 112 43.50 12.21 -29.39
N SER A 113 44.03 11.72 -30.52
CA SER A 113 44.17 10.29 -30.84
C SER A 113 43.02 9.35 -30.43
N SER A 114 42.11 9.12 -31.37
CA SER A 114 41.22 7.96 -31.42
C SER A 114 42.01 6.69 -31.77
N LYS A 115 41.86 5.62 -30.96
CA LYS A 115 42.17 4.24 -31.35
C LYS A 115 40.87 3.42 -31.42
N PRO A 116 40.69 2.55 -32.43
CA PRO A 116 39.49 1.74 -32.55
C PRO A 116 39.65 0.32 -31.97
N ILE A 117 38.55 -0.14 -31.34
CA ILE A 117 37.98 -1.51 -31.37
C ILE A 117 38.82 -2.66 -30.80
N GLU A 118 38.32 -3.25 -29.71
CA GLU A 118 38.05 -4.70 -29.68
C GLU A 118 36.80 -4.98 -28.83
N ARG A 119 35.76 -5.49 -29.48
CA ARG A 119 34.51 -5.96 -28.89
C ARG A 119 34.73 -7.41 -28.44
N ALA A 120 34.55 -7.69 -27.16
CA ALA A 120 34.39 -9.04 -26.65
C ALA A 120 33.13 -9.11 -25.76
N GLY A 121 32.22 -10.02 -26.11
CA GLY A 121 31.25 -10.66 -25.22
C GLY A 121 30.19 -9.77 -24.58
N ALA A 122 29.15 -9.38 -25.34
CA ALA A 122 27.87 -9.00 -24.73
C ALA A 122 27.10 -10.28 -24.40
N GLU A 123 27.23 -10.77 -23.16
CA GLU A 123 26.32 -11.78 -22.63
C GLU A 123 24.94 -11.14 -22.41
N GLU A 124 23.92 -11.81 -22.93
CA GLU A 124 22.53 -11.39 -22.92
C GLU A 124 21.93 -11.53 -21.51
N VAL A 125 22.17 -10.53 -20.65
CA VAL A 125 21.45 -10.38 -19.38
C VAL A 125 20.00 -10.06 -19.70
N LYS A 126 19.12 -11.07 -19.62
CA LYS A 126 17.65 -10.93 -19.70
C LYS A 126 17.19 -9.86 -18.70
N ARG A 127 16.87 -8.67 -19.21
CA ARG A 127 16.34 -7.54 -18.45
C ARG A 127 14.93 -7.88 -17.95
N ALA A 128 14.77 -8.20 -16.67
CA ALA A 128 13.46 -8.21 -16.04
C ALA A 128 12.93 -6.77 -15.96
N ARG A 129 11.91 -6.46 -16.76
CA ARG A 129 11.16 -5.19 -16.68
C ARG A 129 10.43 -5.20 -15.33
N VAL A 130 10.77 -4.31 -14.40
CA VAL A 130 10.05 -4.23 -13.11
C VAL A 130 8.71 -3.57 -13.38
N GLU A 131 7.65 -4.34 -13.22
CA GLU A 131 6.28 -3.93 -13.50
C GLU A 131 5.71 -3.18 -12.30
N GLY A 132 4.89 -2.14 -12.56
CA GLY A 132 4.18 -1.43 -11.51
C GLY A 132 3.10 -2.29 -10.83
N PRO A 133 2.39 -1.75 -9.82
CA PRO A 133 1.34 -2.51 -9.15
C PRO A 133 0.29 -2.90 -10.20
N ARG A 134 0.04 -4.20 -10.32
CA ARG A 134 -0.86 -4.74 -11.33
C ARG A 134 -2.30 -4.61 -10.84
N HIS A 135 -3.20 -4.23 -11.73
CA HIS A 135 -4.62 -4.29 -11.39
C HIS A 135 -5.02 -5.78 -11.25
N PRO A 136 -5.88 -6.18 -10.30
CA PRO A 136 -6.28 -7.59 -10.14
C PRO A 136 -6.86 -8.22 -11.42
N LEU A 137 -7.48 -7.39 -12.27
CA LEU A 137 -7.99 -7.81 -13.58
C LEU A 137 -6.93 -7.93 -14.68
N ASP A 138 -5.74 -7.32 -14.54
CA ASP A 138 -4.72 -7.36 -15.59
C ASP A 138 -4.25 -8.79 -15.86
N THR A 139 -4.16 -9.63 -14.82
CA THR A 139 -3.84 -11.06 -14.98
C THR A 139 -4.91 -11.77 -15.80
N LEU A 140 -6.21 -11.51 -15.55
CA LEU A 140 -7.30 -12.12 -16.32
C LEU A 140 -7.28 -11.66 -17.78
N ILE A 141 -7.08 -10.36 -18.01
CA ILE A 141 -7.01 -9.77 -19.36
C ILE A 141 -5.85 -10.36 -20.15
N GLN A 142 -4.66 -10.47 -19.54
CA GLN A 142 -3.47 -11.05 -20.18
C GLN A 142 -3.64 -12.53 -20.49
N SER A 143 -4.19 -13.31 -19.54
CA SER A 143 -4.46 -14.74 -19.75
C SER A 143 -5.48 -14.99 -20.86
N HIS A 144 -6.54 -14.16 -20.95
CA HIS A 144 -7.53 -14.27 -22.02
C HIS A 144 -6.93 -13.93 -23.40
N ALA A 145 -6.14 -12.85 -23.48
CA ALA A 145 -5.49 -12.45 -24.74
C ALA A 145 -4.41 -13.45 -25.23
N GLY A 146 -3.74 -14.15 -24.32
CA GLY A 146 -2.71 -15.15 -24.64
C GLY A 146 -3.23 -16.55 -24.96
N ALA A 147 -4.45 -16.89 -24.52
CA ALA A 147 -5.06 -18.21 -24.75
C ALA A 147 -5.33 -18.50 -26.24
N SER A 148 -5.47 -17.46 -27.07
CA SER A 148 -5.63 -17.58 -28.52
C SER A 148 -4.35 -17.99 -29.27
N SER A 149 -3.17 -18.03 -28.64
CA SER A 149 -1.91 -18.24 -29.39
C SER A 149 -0.77 -19.02 -28.69
N SER A 150 -0.86 -19.44 -27.43
CA SER A 150 0.24 -20.21 -26.80
C SER A 150 -0.21 -21.21 -25.72
N SER A 151 0.42 -22.40 -25.70
CA SER A 151 0.02 -23.56 -24.87
C SER A 151 0.63 -23.60 -23.46
N SER A 152 1.14 -22.48 -22.93
CA SER A 152 1.98 -22.49 -21.70
C SER A 152 1.36 -21.77 -20.48
N ALA A 153 0.18 -21.16 -20.60
CA ALA A 153 -0.46 -20.53 -19.44
C ALA A 153 -1.21 -21.58 -18.61
N ALA A 154 -1.09 -21.51 -17.27
CA ALA A 154 -1.97 -22.29 -16.39
C ALA A 154 -3.44 -21.97 -16.76
N PRO A 155 -4.29 -22.99 -16.94
CA PRO A 155 -5.65 -22.77 -17.38
C PRO A 155 -6.37 -21.90 -16.36
N LEU A 156 -6.93 -20.77 -16.81
CA LEU A 156 -7.93 -20.03 -16.05
C LEU A 156 -9.04 -21.02 -15.67
N SER A 157 -9.61 -20.85 -14.48
CA SER A 157 -10.80 -21.62 -14.15
C SER A 157 -11.92 -21.28 -15.13
N GLU A 158 -12.82 -22.24 -15.35
CA GLU A 158 -13.92 -22.09 -16.30
C GLU A 158 -14.79 -20.87 -15.97
N THR A 159 -14.96 -20.55 -14.69
CA THR A 159 -15.67 -19.34 -14.27
C THR A 159 -14.92 -18.07 -14.62
N LEU A 160 -13.61 -18.00 -14.39
CA LEU A 160 -12.83 -16.82 -14.78
C LEU A 160 -12.86 -16.62 -16.29
N ARG A 161 -12.92 -17.70 -17.07
CA ARG A 161 -13.15 -17.62 -18.52
C ARG A 161 -14.54 -17.07 -18.84
N ALA A 162 -15.60 -17.60 -18.24
CA ALA A 162 -16.96 -17.11 -18.43
C ALA A 162 -17.09 -15.62 -18.06
N VAL A 163 -16.46 -15.20 -16.96
CA VAL A 163 -16.37 -13.79 -16.56
C VAL A 163 -15.63 -12.95 -17.60
N THR A 164 -14.50 -13.42 -18.14
CA THR A 164 -13.76 -12.69 -19.18
C THR A 164 -14.52 -12.59 -20.51
N GLU A 165 -15.36 -13.57 -20.83
CA GLU A 165 -16.19 -13.60 -22.05
C GLU A 165 -17.43 -12.72 -21.90
N GLU A 166 -18.02 -12.67 -20.71
CA GLU A 166 -19.27 -11.96 -20.46
C GLU A 166 -19.07 -10.47 -20.16
N PHE A 167 -17.98 -10.10 -19.48
CA PHE A 167 -17.73 -8.72 -19.06
C PHE A 167 -16.56 -8.11 -19.82
N ASP A 168 -16.74 -6.86 -20.27
CA ASP A 168 -15.63 -6.03 -20.74
C ASP A 168 -14.75 -5.64 -19.54
N LEU A 169 -13.79 -6.51 -19.22
CA LEU A 169 -12.87 -6.32 -18.10
C LEU A 169 -12.00 -5.07 -18.25
N ALA A 170 -11.73 -4.63 -19.47
CA ALA A 170 -10.99 -3.39 -19.71
C ALA A 170 -11.87 -2.19 -19.35
N ALA A 171 -13.14 -2.17 -19.79
CA ALA A 171 -14.09 -1.14 -19.36
C ALA A 171 -14.32 -1.18 -17.85
N LEU A 172 -14.38 -2.35 -17.23
CA LEU A 172 -14.53 -2.49 -15.78
C LEU A 172 -13.31 -1.95 -15.02
N ARG A 173 -12.10 -2.32 -15.45
CA ARG A 173 -10.83 -1.81 -14.90
C ARG A 173 -10.73 -0.29 -15.02
N ASP A 174 -11.18 0.25 -16.15
CA ASP A 174 -11.13 1.70 -16.40
C ASP A 174 -12.29 2.44 -15.69
N GLY A 175 -13.14 1.73 -14.94
CA GLY A 175 -14.31 2.29 -14.26
C GLY A 175 -15.42 2.77 -15.21
N ARG A 176 -15.38 2.36 -16.47
CA ARG A 176 -16.36 2.70 -17.52
C ARG A 176 -17.60 1.80 -17.47
N LEU A 177 -17.47 0.61 -16.90
CA LEU A 177 -18.58 -0.32 -16.68
C LEU A 177 -18.90 -0.40 -15.18
N LEU A 178 -20.18 -0.32 -14.82
CA LEU A 178 -20.66 -0.57 -13.47
C LEU A 178 -21.30 -1.97 -13.40
N LEU A 179 -20.97 -2.71 -12.35
CA LEU A 179 -21.59 -4.00 -12.05
C LEU A 179 -22.84 -3.79 -11.20
N GLN A 180 -23.97 -3.50 -11.85
CA GLN A 180 -25.26 -3.22 -11.20
C GLN A 180 -26.40 -4.05 -11.80
N GLY A 181 -27.44 -4.29 -11.00
CA GLY A 181 -28.65 -4.98 -11.46
C GLY A 181 -28.33 -6.37 -12.04
N ALA A 182 -28.71 -6.60 -13.30
CA ALA A 182 -28.54 -7.88 -13.95
C ALA A 182 -27.07 -8.34 -14.04
N SER A 183 -26.11 -7.44 -14.27
CA SER A 183 -24.69 -7.81 -14.35
C SER A 183 -24.13 -8.27 -13.00
N ALA A 184 -24.58 -7.65 -11.91
CA ALA A 184 -24.22 -8.06 -10.55
C ALA A 184 -24.79 -9.44 -10.19
N VAL A 185 -26.05 -9.70 -10.55
CA VAL A 185 -26.70 -11.01 -10.34
C VAL A 185 -26.01 -12.11 -11.15
N ARG A 186 -25.61 -11.81 -12.39
CA ARG A 186 -24.88 -12.79 -13.22
C ARG A 186 -23.49 -13.09 -12.67
N LEU A 187 -22.75 -12.06 -12.24
CA LEU A 187 -21.45 -12.25 -11.58
C LEU A 187 -21.61 -13.11 -10.31
N GLU A 188 -22.65 -12.87 -9.52
CA GLU A 188 -22.96 -13.71 -8.36
C GLU A 188 -23.19 -15.18 -8.75
N ASN A 189 -24.01 -15.44 -9.78
CA ASN A 189 -24.28 -16.81 -10.23
C ASN A 189 -23.01 -17.52 -10.72
N LEU A 190 -22.18 -16.82 -11.50
CA LEU A 190 -20.89 -17.34 -11.97
C LEU A 190 -19.97 -17.66 -10.79
N ALA A 191 -19.83 -16.72 -9.86
CA ALA A 191 -19.00 -16.92 -8.68
C ALA A 191 -19.52 -18.07 -7.80
N ARG A 192 -20.84 -18.19 -7.59
CA ARG A 192 -21.43 -19.31 -6.83
C ARG A 192 -21.14 -20.66 -7.49
N ALA A 193 -21.27 -20.75 -8.81
CA ALA A 193 -20.94 -21.96 -9.56
C ALA A 193 -19.46 -22.34 -9.38
N GLU A 194 -18.55 -21.36 -9.39
CA GLU A 194 -17.13 -21.61 -9.12
C GLU A 194 -16.88 -22.11 -7.70
N ILE A 195 -17.54 -21.49 -6.72
CA ILE A 195 -17.43 -21.85 -5.31
C ILE A 195 -17.87 -23.30 -5.10
N GLU A 196 -19.00 -23.68 -5.70
CA GLU A 196 -19.52 -25.04 -5.66
C GLU A 196 -18.57 -26.03 -6.34
N LYS A 197 -18.01 -25.67 -7.49
CA LYS A 197 -17.10 -26.53 -8.26
C LYS A 197 -15.75 -26.74 -7.57
N THR A 198 -15.18 -25.68 -6.99
CA THR A 198 -13.82 -25.71 -6.42
C THR A 198 -13.81 -26.11 -4.95
N GLY A 199 -14.96 -26.08 -4.26
CA GLY A 199 -15.03 -26.13 -2.81
C GLY A 199 -14.33 -24.95 -2.12
N GLY A 200 -13.88 -23.96 -2.91
CA GLY A 200 -12.90 -22.93 -2.55
C GLY A 200 -13.48 -21.52 -2.52
N GLY A 201 -14.70 -21.35 -2.02
CA GLY A 201 -15.32 -20.02 -1.88
C GLY A 201 -14.81 -19.16 -0.74
N PHE A 202 -13.68 -19.54 -0.18
CA PHE A 202 -13.05 -18.82 0.90
C PHE A 202 -11.52 -18.79 0.77
N ALA A 203 -10.92 -17.79 1.40
CA ALA A 203 -9.48 -17.73 1.63
C ALA A 203 -9.19 -17.62 3.14
N GLU A 204 -8.16 -18.31 3.62
CA GLU A 204 -7.63 -18.10 4.97
C GLU A 204 -6.67 -16.91 4.96
N VAL A 205 -7.17 -15.76 5.41
CA VAL A 205 -6.46 -14.49 5.27
C VAL A 205 -6.65 -13.61 6.49
N ASN A 206 -5.63 -12.80 6.79
CA ASN A 206 -5.73 -11.79 7.82
C ASN A 206 -6.79 -10.71 7.46
N ARG A 207 -7.33 -10.03 8.46
CA ARG A 207 -8.27 -8.90 8.25
C ARG A 207 -7.67 -7.76 7.42
N SER A 208 -6.36 -7.50 7.54
CA SER A 208 -5.69 -6.38 6.90
C SER A 208 -5.68 -6.47 5.36
N PRO A 209 -5.23 -7.57 4.71
CA PRO A 209 -5.35 -7.73 3.26
C PRO A 209 -6.77 -7.52 2.71
N VAL A 210 -7.80 -8.07 3.39
CA VAL A 210 -9.20 -7.88 2.97
C VAL A 210 -9.63 -6.42 3.08
N MET A 211 -9.25 -5.74 4.17
CA MET A 211 -9.53 -4.31 4.35
C MET A 211 -8.83 -3.46 3.28
N ILE A 212 -7.57 -3.78 2.95
CA ILE A 212 -6.81 -3.07 1.92
C ILE A 212 -7.48 -3.25 0.56
N LEU A 213 -7.87 -4.48 0.20
CA LEU A 213 -8.55 -4.74 -1.06
C LEU A 213 -9.89 -3.97 -1.15
N TRP A 214 -10.71 -4.04 -0.10
CA TRP A 214 -11.99 -3.32 -0.05
C TRP A 214 -11.80 -1.80 -0.09
N ALA A 215 -10.89 -1.24 0.72
CA ALA A 215 -10.61 0.19 0.74
C ALA A 215 -10.09 0.68 -0.63
N ALA A 216 -9.31 -0.13 -1.35
CA ALA A 216 -8.83 0.21 -2.68
C ALA A 216 -9.98 0.26 -3.69
N VAL A 217 -10.89 -0.73 -3.66
CA VAL A 217 -12.11 -0.76 -4.48
C VAL A 217 -13.00 0.46 -4.19
N VAL A 218 -13.18 0.83 -2.92
CA VAL A 218 -13.95 2.02 -2.53
C VAL A 218 -13.27 3.30 -3.02
N ALA A 219 -11.96 3.43 -2.83
CA ALA A 219 -11.21 4.61 -3.29
C ALA A 219 -11.28 4.80 -4.81
N GLU A 220 -11.22 3.70 -5.55
CA GLU A 220 -11.42 3.66 -6.99
C GLU A 220 -12.83 4.07 -7.38
N ARG A 221 -13.85 3.47 -6.75
CA ARG A 221 -15.28 3.75 -7.00
C ARG A 221 -15.66 5.20 -6.74
N VAL A 222 -15.10 5.79 -5.68
CA VAL A 222 -15.33 7.17 -5.27
C VAL A 222 -14.60 8.16 -6.18
N GLY A 223 -13.59 7.72 -6.93
CA GLY A 223 -12.80 8.57 -7.81
C GLY A 223 -11.85 9.50 -7.05
N ILE A 224 -11.38 9.10 -5.86
CA ILE A 224 -10.52 9.93 -4.98
C ILE A 224 -9.26 10.40 -5.73
N VAL A 225 -8.73 9.57 -6.64
CA VAL A 225 -7.46 9.81 -7.32
C VAL A 225 -7.65 10.52 -8.67
N SER A 226 -8.89 10.68 -9.16
CA SER A 226 -9.16 11.30 -10.47
C SER A 226 -8.74 12.78 -10.55
N GLY A 227 -8.55 13.46 -9.42
CA GLY A 227 -8.03 14.84 -9.35
C GLY A 227 -6.50 14.98 -9.39
N CYS A 228 -5.73 13.88 -9.40
CA CYS A 228 -4.26 13.92 -9.41
C CYS A 228 -3.66 14.20 -10.81
N GLY A 229 -4.50 14.36 -11.83
CA GLY A 229 -4.11 14.48 -13.23
C GLY A 229 -4.16 15.90 -13.79
N GLY A 230 -3.49 16.86 -13.15
CA GLY A 230 -3.11 18.12 -13.80
C GLY A 230 -4.15 19.25 -13.77
N GLY A 231 -3.69 20.39 -13.27
CA GLY A 231 -4.10 21.74 -13.69
C GLY A 231 -5.58 22.02 -13.78
N GLU A 232 -6.11 22.63 -12.72
CA GLU A 232 -7.13 23.68 -12.81
C GLU A 232 -6.63 24.73 -13.82
N LYS A 233 -6.90 24.50 -15.10
CA LYS A 233 -6.95 25.53 -16.12
C LYS A 233 -8.34 25.47 -16.70
N ASP A 234 -9.17 26.33 -16.13
CA ASP A 234 -10.32 26.93 -16.79
C ASP A 234 -9.92 27.26 -18.24
N GLY A 235 -10.41 26.43 -19.14
CA GLY A 235 -10.00 26.39 -20.54
C GLY A 235 -11.02 25.59 -21.31
N ASP A 236 -12.16 26.24 -21.53
CA ASP A 236 -13.30 25.84 -22.34
C ASP A 236 -12.90 25.11 -23.64
N GLY A 237 -13.56 23.98 -23.94
CA GLY A 237 -13.83 23.58 -25.32
C GLY A 237 -13.06 22.42 -25.98
N GLY A 238 -12.19 21.68 -25.29
CA GLY A 238 -11.42 20.58 -25.93
C GLY A 238 -11.87 19.17 -25.56
N GLN A 239 -12.94 18.63 -26.16
CA GLN A 239 -13.27 17.20 -26.11
C GLN A 239 -12.22 16.38 -26.89
N GLY A 240 -11.04 16.18 -26.31
CA GLY A 240 -10.08 15.18 -26.77
C GLY A 240 -10.49 13.80 -26.26
N GLU A 241 -11.19 13.03 -27.08
CA GLU A 241 -11.34 11.58 -26.90
C GLU A 241 -9.94 10.94 -26.86
N GLY A 242 -9.59 10.22 -25.78
CA GLY A 242 -8.40 9.34 -25.80
C GLY A 242 -7.43 9.38 -24.62
N GLY A 243 -7.79 9.94 -23.46
CA GLY A 243 -6.82 10.04 -22.35
C GLY A 243 -7.35 9.98 -20.93
N LYS A 244 -8.55 9.44 -20.67
CA LYS A 244 -9.02 9.22 -19.29
C LYS A 244 -8.25 8.05 -18.66
N ARG A 245 -7.05 8.33 -18.15
CA ARG A 245 -6.35 7.42 -17.23
C ARG A 245 -7.24 7.30 -16.00
N GLY A 246 -7.84 6.12 -15.80
CA GLY A 246 -8.51 5.78 -14.55
C GLY A 246 -7.60 6.07 -13.35
N PRO A 247 -8.15 6.16 -12.13
CA PRO A 247 -7.33 6.28 -10.93
C PRO A 247 -6.24 5.21 -10.98
N LEU A 248 -4.97 5.62 -10.94
CA LEU A 248 -3.87 4.68 -10.95
C LEU A 248 -4.08 3.76 -9.75
N TRP A 249 -4.36 2.48 -9.99
CA TRP A 249 -4.62 1.46 -8.97
C TRP A 249 -3.63 1.53 -7.79
N GLY A 250 -2.36 1.85 -8.08
CA GLY A 250 -1.34 2.09 -7.05
C GLY A 250 -1.66 3.24 -6.08
N CYS A 251 -2.34 4.31 -6.48
CA CYS A 251 -2.81 5.34 -5.55
C CYS A 251 -3.94 4.82 -4.65
N CYS A 252 -4.89 4.07 -5.21
CA CYS A 252 -5.95 3.41 -4.44
C CYS A 252 -5.35 2.46 -3.39
N LEU A 253 -4.38 1.62 -3.78
CA LEU A 253 -3.66 0.73 -2.86
C LEU A 253 -2.88 1.49 -1.78
N SER A 254 -2.25 2.62 -2.13
CA SER A 254 -1.52 3.45 -1.17
C SER A 254 -2.45 4.05 -0.12
N LEU A 255 -3.58 4.63 -0.55
CA LEU A 255 -4.62 5.17 0.35
C LEU A 255 -5.24 4.08 1.23
N ALA A 256 -5.59 2.95 0.63
CA ALA A 256 -6.15 1.78 1.31
C ALA A 256 -5.21 1.23 2.39
N THR A 257 -3.92 1.17 2.07
CA THR A 257 -2.89 0.74 3.02
C THR A 257 -2.77 1.69 4.20
N ALA A 258 -2.81 3.00 3.94
CA ALA A 258 -2.80 3.99 5.01
C ALA A 258 -4.04 3.84 5.89
N ALA A 259 -5.26 3.76 5.32
CA ALA A 259 -6.49 3.53 6.06
C ALA A 259 -6.40 2.28 6.96
N ALA A 260 -5.94 1.15 6.40
CA ALA A 260 -5.77 -0.08 7.17
C ALA A 260 -4.73 0.04 8.30
N SER A 261 -3.69 0.87 8.12
CA SER A 261 -2.69 1.11 9.16
C SER A 261 -3.23 1.92 10.35
N TYR A 262 -4.16 2.86 10.13
CA TYR A 262 -4.83 3.59 11.21
C TYR A 262 -5.78 2.67 11.98
N TYR A 263 -6.56 1.85 11.28
CA TYR A 263 -7.41 0.85 11.94
C TYR A 263 -6.61 -0.17 12.74
N ALA A 264 -5.47 -0.62 12.21
CA ALA A 264 -4.55 -1.49 12.96
C ALA A 264 -4.01 -0.77 14.21
N GLN A 265 -3.55 0.48 14.07
CA GLN A 265 -3.03 1.27 15.20
C GLN A 265 -4.09 1.43 16.30
N ALA A 266 -5.29 1.91 15.96
CA ALA A 266 -6.38 2.09 16.91
C ALA A 266 -6.77 0.78 17.61
N LYS A 267 -6.79 -0.34 16.86
CA LYS A 267 -7.06 -1.65 17.45
C LYS A 267 -5.94 -2.10 18.40
N GLY A 268 -4.68 -1.89 18.02
CA GLY A 268 -3.54 -2.25 18.85
C GLY A 268 -3.49 -1.44 20.15
N GLU A 269 -3.85 -0.16 20.10
CA GLU A 269 -4.00 0.71 21.28
C GLU A 269 -5.15 0.23 22.18
N SER A 270 -6.31 -0.08 21.61
CA SER A 270 -7.47 -0.61 22.35
C SER A 270 -7.14 -1.92 23.07
N LEU A 271 -6.31 -2.77 22.46
CA LEU A 271 -5.84 -4.02 23.05
C LEU A 271 -4.63 -3.84 23.99
N LYS A 272 -4.11 -2.61 24.14
CA LYS A 272 -2.88 -2.28 24.89
C LYS A 272 -1.64 -3.04 24.40
N ILE A 273 -1.64 -3.46 23.12
CA ILE A 273 -0.50 -4.10 22.44
C ILE A 273 0.44 -3.04 21.85
N LEU A 274 -0.13 -1.94 21.36
CA LEU A 274 0.61 -0.82 20.81
C LEU A 274 0.51 0.39 21.76
N GLN A 275 1.59 1.15 21.82
CA GLN A 275 1.55 2.46 22.44
C GLN A 275 0.84 3.45 21.52
N PRO A 276 0.21 4.50 22.08
CA PRO A 276 -0.35 5.60 21.31
C PRO A 276 0.67 6.12 20.30
N ALA A 277 0.24 6.30 19.04
CA ALA A 277 1.12 6.89 18.05
C ALA A 277 1.55 8.30 18.51
N PRO A 278 2.83 8.66 18.36
CA PRO A 278 3.25 10.02 18.65
C PRO A 278 2.47 11.00 17.76
N PRO A 279 2.20 12.23 18.25
CA PRO A 279 1.51 13.24 17.44
C PRO A 279 2.29 13.46 16.15
N SER A 280 1.57 13.49 15.03
CA SER A 280 2.17 13.70 13.72
C SER A 280 2.92 15.03 13.72
N THR A 281 4.17 15.03 13.24
CA THR A 281 4.91 16.28 13.07
C THR A 281 4.19 17.18 12.06
N PRO A 282 4.02 18.49 12.35
CA PRO A 282 3.48 19.45 11.40
C PRO A 282 4.25 19.40 10.07
N GLY A 283 3.53 19.28 8.95
CA GLY A 283 4.13 19.15 7.61
C GLY A 283 4.46 17.72 7.16
N SER A 284 4.07 16.70 7.92
CA SER A 284 4.25 15.28 7.54
C SER A 284 3.36 14.82 6.37
N HIS A 285 2.32 15.58 6.05
CA HIS A 285 1.33 15.30 5.00
C HIS A 285 0.87 16.62 4.34
N ASP A 286 0.45 16.53 3.08
CA ASP A 286 -0.01 17.66 2.24
C ASP A 286 -1.53 17.84 2.26
N GLY A 287 -2.26 16.87 2.82
CA GLY A 287 -3.71 16.90 2.93
C GLY A 287 -4.24 15.64 3.62
N ALA A 288 -5.55 15.45 3.57
CA ALA A 288 -6.20 14.24 4.05
C ALA A 288 -7.42 13.92 3.18
N VAL A 289 -7.78 12.65 3.12
CA VAL A 289 -8.94 12.14 2.39
C VAL A 289 -9.73 11.24 3.31
N GLU A 290 -11.05 11.39 3.32
CA GLU A 290 -11.93 10.47 4.01
C GLU A 290 -12.06 9.14 3.24
N LEU A 291 -11.71 8.02 3.89
CA LEU A 291 -11.84 6.68 3.34
C LEU A 291 -12.22 5.70 4.45
N LEU A 292 -13.28 4.92 4.24
CA LEU A 292 -13.84 4.02 5.25
C LEU A 292 -14.13 4.71 6.60
N GLY A 293 -14.56 5.97 6.59
CA GLY A 293 -14.90 6.72 7.81
C GLY A 293 -13.67 7.13 8.63
N GLN A 294 -12.49 7.13 8.01
CA GLN A 294 -11.25 7.64 8.58
C GLN A 294 -10.67 8.73 7.70
N MET A 295 -10.17 9.79 8.33
CA MET A 295 -9.35 10.79 7.66
C MET A 295 -7.95 10.20 7.45
N VAL A 296 -7.65 9.83 6.21
CA VAL A 296 -6.36 9.27 5.80
C VAL A 296 -5.46 10.41 5.36
N PRO A 297 -4.36 10.72 6.08
CA PRO A 297 -3.42 11.74 5.66
C PRO A 297 -2.75 11.35 4.34
N THR A 298 -2.46 12.34 3.51
CA THR A 298 -1.93 12.12 2.17
C THR A 298 -0.70 12.96 1.89
N ARG A 299 0.17 12.47 1.02
CA ARG A 299 1.35 13.19 0.52
C ARG A 299 1.32 13.21 -1.00
N LYS A 300 1.66 14.35 -1.59
CA LYS A 300 1.86 14.56 -3.01
C LYS A 300 3.26 14.13 -3.38
N VAL A 301 3.35 13.23 -4.36
CA VAL A 301 4.60 12.66 -4.86
C VAL A 301 4.73 13.01 -6.33
N LYS A 302 5.81 13.71 -6.70
CA LYS A 302 6.05 14.11 -8.10
C LYS A 302 6.47 12.91 -8.92
N VAL A 303 5.74 12.59 -9.98
CA VAL A 303 6.08 11.48 -10.87
C VAL A 303 7.28 11.82 -11.71
N THR A 304 8.40 11.15 -11.46
CA THR A 304 9.66 11.37 -12.18
C THR A 304 9.71 10.60 -13.51
N GLY A 305 8.87 10.97 -14.47
CA GLY A 305 8.91 10.47 -15.86
C GLY A 305 7.56 10.59 -16.57
N GLY A 306 7.57 11.02 -17.84
CA GLY A 306 6.38 10.99 -18.70
C GLY A 306 5.26 11.98 -18.35
N GLY A 307 5.57 13.27 -18.16
CA GLY A 307 4.58 14.35 -18.17
C GLY A 307 4.46 15.23 -16.93
N GLY A 308 5.22 14.96 -15.85
CA GLY A 308 5.36 15.90 -14.72
C GLY A 308 4.11 16.12 -13.85
N GLY A 309 3.32 15.08 -13.58
CA GLY A 309 2.18 15.14 -12.66
C GLY A 309 2.53 14.87 -11.19
N GLU A 310 1.62 15.23 -10.28
CA GLU A 310 1.66 14.87 -8.85
C GLU A 310 0.72 13.70 -8.59
N LEU A 311 1.16 12.67 -7.86
CA LEU A 311 0.31 11.59 -7.38
C LEU A 311 0.06 11.73 -5.90
N VAL A 312 -1.15 11.38 -5.47
CA VAL A 312 -1.50 11.33 -4.05
C VAL A 312 -1.18 9.94 -3.50
N ARG A 313 -0.41 9.89 -2.42
CA ARG A 313 -0.09 8.69 -1.64
C ARG A 313 -0.69 8.79 -0.25
N GLY A 314 -1.17 7.69 0.30
CA GLY A 314 -1.56 7.62 1.71
C GLY A 314 -0.34 7.60 2.61
N VAL A 315 -0.39 8.33 3.73
CA VAL A 315 0.62 8.31 4.79
C VAL A 315 0.13 7.39 5.90
N THR A 316 0.90 6.35 6.21
CA THR A 316 0.56 5.37 7.24
C THR A 316 0.57 5.97 8.63
N SER A 317 0.03 5.25 9.62
CA SER A 317 0.08 5.63 11.04
C SER A 317 1.51 5.82 11.60
N ARG A 318 2.54 5.35 10.88
CA ARG A 318 3.96 5.57 11.20
C ARG A 318 4.56 6.82 10.55
N GLY A 319 3.77 7.62 9.84
CA GLY A 319 4.22 8.84 9.16
C GLY A 319 4.93 8.61 7.83
N THR A 320 5.00 7.37 7.34
CA THR A 320 5.64 7.02 6.06
C THR A 320 4.62 6.86 4.94
N SER A 321 4.96 7.28 3.72
CA SER A 321 4.16 7.03 2.52
C SER A 321 4.02 5.53 2.25
N ALA A 322 2.80 5.07 1.97
CA ALA A 322 2.54 3.67 1.67
C ALA A 322 3.01 3.30 0.24
N ASP A 323 3.92 2.33 0.15
CA ASP A 323 4.38 1.73 -1.09
C ASP A 323 3.30 0.82 -1.71
N PRO A 324 2.75 1.16 -2.88
CA PRO A 324 1.71 0.36 -3.51
C PRO A 324 2.20 -0.98 -4.08
N VAL A 325 3.47 -1.10 -4.50
CA VAL A 325 3.97 -2.32 -5.13
C VAL A 325 4.19 -3.39 -4.09
N ALA A 326 4.80 -3.03 -2.95
CA ALA A 326 4.88 -3.94 -1.81
C ALA A 326 3.49 -4.42 -1.37
N LYS A 327 2.45 -3.59 -1.51
CA LYS A 327 1.09 -3.93 -1.09
C LYS A 327 0.34 -4.76 -2.12
N ASP A 328 0.55 -4.52 -3.40
CA ASP A 328 0.11 -5.40 -4.48
C ASP A 328 0.72 -6.81 -4.31
N ARG A 329 2.04 -6.90 -4.13
CA ARG A 329 2.74 -8.17 -3.83
C ARG A 329 2.18 -8.86 -2.58
N LEU A 330 1.86 -8.08 -1.53
CA LEU A 330 1.23 -8.62 -0.34
C LEU A 330 -0.14 -9.24 -0.67
N LEU A 331 -1.00 -8.56 -1.41
CA LEU A 331 -2.31 -9.11 -1.81
C LEU A 331 -2.14 -10.38 -2.64
N GLN A 332 -1.26 -10.37 -3.64
CA GLN A 332 -0.98 -11.55 -4.47
C GLN A 332 -0.42 -12.73 -3.66
N SER A 333 0.32 -12.46 -2.57
CA SER A 333 0.83 -13.52 -1.68
C SER A 333 -0.19 -14.03 -0.67
N LYS A 334 -1.23 -13.25 -0.38
CA LYS A 334 -2.21 -13.53 0.67
C LYS A 334 -3.52 -14.12 0.16
N PHE A 335 -3.78 -13.97 -1.12
CA PHE A 335 -4.93 -14.53 -1.81
C PHE A 335 -4.42 -15.47 -2.90
N ASP A 336 -5.13 -16.59 -3.10
CA ASP A 336 -4.83 -17.45 -4.23
C ASP A 336 -4.96 -16.69 -5.56
N PRO A 337 -4.10 -16.97 -6.56
CA PRO A 337 -4.13 -16.26 -7.84
C PRO A 337 -5.47 -16.32 -8.58
N SER A 338 -6.25 -17.40 -8.39
CA SER A 338 -7.61 -17.53 -8.92
C SER A 338 -8.65 -16.81 -8.08
N PHE A 339 -8.43 -16.69 -6.77
CA PHE A 339 -9.37 -16.10 -5.82
C PHE A 339 -9.30 -14.56 -5.83
N LEU A 340 -8.11 -13.96 -5.93
CA LEU A 340 -7.95 -12.51 -5.85
C LEU A 340 -8.76 -11.74 -6.92
N PRO A 341 -8.75 -12.11 -8.21
CA PRO A 341 -9.55 -11.42 -9.21
C PRO A 341 -11.06 -11.55 -8.95
N LEU A 342 -11.50 -12.74 -8.51
CA LEU A 342 -12.91 -12.98 -8.19
C LEU A 342 -13.34 -12.17 -6.97
N ALA A 343 -12.54 -12.13 -5.91
CA ALA A 343 -12.76 -11.31 -4.73
C ALA A 343 -12.84 -9.82 -5.08
N TYR A 344 -11.93 -9.33 -5.93
CA TYR A 344 -11.99 -7.97 -6.45
C TYR A 344 -13.32 -7.69 -7.17
N LEU A 345 -13.75 -8.56 -8.08
CA LEU A 345 -15.00 -8.39 -8.84
C LEU A 345 -16.23 -8.37 -7.92
N CYS A 346 -16.28 -9.25 -6.93
CA CYS A 346 -17.39 -9.32 -5.97
C CYS A 346 -17.46 -8.06 -5.11
N LEU A 347 -16.31 -7.61 -4.60
CA LEU A 347 -16.22 -6.36 -3.85
C LEU A 347 -16.57 -5.17 -4.75
N ARG A 348 -16.17 -5.18 -6.03
CA ARG A 348 -16.53 -4.12 -6.98
C ARG A 348 -18.03 -4.05 -7.23
N ALA A 349 -18.70 -5.18 -7.44
CA ALA A 349 -20.15 -5.23 -7.56
C ALA A 349 -20.86 -4.71 -6.30
N LEU A 350 -20.34 -5.05 -5.12
CA LEU A 350 -20.86 -4.50 -3.86
C LEU A 350 -20.69 -2.97 -3.81
N ALA A 351 -19.51 -2.44 -4.16
CA ALA A 351 -19.27 -1.00 -4.20
C ALA A 351 -20.13 -0.28 -5.26
N ASP A 352 -20.34 -0.91 -6.41
CA ASP A 352 -21.19 -0.37 -7.49
C ASP A 352 -22.67 -0.32 -7.07
N SER A 353 -23.13 -1.25 -6.23
CA SER A 353 -24.49 -1.26 -5.67
C SER A 353 -24.78 -0.12 -4.67
N VAL A 354 -23.75 0.61 -4.24
CA VAL A 354 -23.88 1.71 -3.27
C VAL A 354 -23.66 3.06 -3.96
N PRO A 355 -24.54 4.06 -3.75
CA PRO A 355 -24.32 5.41 -4.28
C PRO A 355 -22.99 6.00 -3.79
N VAL A 356 -22.26 6.69 -4.67
CA VAL A 356 -20.95 7.31 -4.34
C VAL A 356 -21.05 8.26 -3.15
N SER A 357 -22.16 9.01 -3.03
CA SER A 357 -22.41 9.91 -1.91
C SER A 357 -22.45 9.17 -0.57
N GLU A 358 -22.97 7.95 -0.53
CA GLU A 358 -23.00 7.13 0.69
C GLU A 358 -21.64 6.54 1.03
N LEU A 359 -20.88 6.10 0.01
CA LEU A 359 -19.51 5.63 0.19
C LEU A 359 -18.56 6.75 0.65
N LYS A 360 -18.74 7.97 0.12
CA LYS A 360 -17.93 9.16 0.47
C LYS A 360 -18.07 9.56 1.94
N ARG A 361 -19.26 9.41 2.53
CA ARG A 361 -19.50 9.64 3.97
C ARG A 361 -18.78 8.62 4.88
N GLY A 362 -18.06 7.66 4.28
CA GLY A 362 -17.08 6.80 4.92
C GLY A 362 -17.63 5.68 5.80
N LYS A 363 -18.61 5.98 6.66
CA LYS A 363 -19.12 5.08 7.70
C LYS A 363 -19.74 3.81 7.12
N LEU A 364 -20.61 3.94 6.11
CA LEU A 364 -21.27 2.80 5.46
C LEU A 364 -20.24 1.82 4.85
N ALA A 365 -19.17 2.35 4.26
CA ALA A 365 -18.14 1.51 3.66
C ALA A 365 -17.41 0.66 4.71
N TYR A 366 -17.18 1.21 5.92
CA TYR A 366 -16.63 0.42 7.02
C TYR A 366 -17.65 -0.58 7.60
N GLU A 367 -18.91 -0.19 7.74
CA GLU A 367 -19.99 -1.09 8.19
C GLU A 367 -20.14 -2.32 7.26
N LEU A 368 -20.09 -2.09 5.94
CA LEU A 368 -20.05 -3.18 4.96
C LEU A 368 -18.85 -4.09 5.18
N TYR A 369 -17.65 -3.52 5.34
CA TYR A 369 -16.45 -4.31 5.66
C TYR A 369 -16.63 -5.18 6.90
N THR A 370 -17.22 -4.65 7.98
CA THR A 370 -17.46 -5.44 9.20
C THR A 370 -18.41 -6.62 8.99
N SER A 371 -19.28 -6.56 7.98
CA SER A 371 -20.24 -7.62 7.66
C SER A 371 -19.63 -8.81 6.93
N PHE A 372 -18.52 -8.64 6.21
CA PHE A 372 -17.87 -9.72 5.44
C PHE A 372 -16.41 -9.99 5.83
N ARG A 373 -15.83 -9.23 6.78
CA ARG A 373 -14.44 -9.40 7.21
C ARG A 373 -14.18 -10.83 7.73
N PRO A 374 -12.94 -11.32 7.64
CA PRO A 374 -12.57 -12.61 8.23
C PRO A 374 -12.95 -12.71 9.71
N GLY A 375 -13.57 -13.84 10.07
CA GLY A 375 -13.80 -14.23 11.45
C GLY A 375 -12.48 -14.61 12.12
N ILE A 376 -12.12 -13.93 13.20
CA ILE A 376 -10.90 -14.18 13.99
C ILE A 376 -11.26 -14.19 15.48
N PRO A 377 -10.42 -14.80 16.35
CA PRO A 377 -10.61 -14.75 17.80
C PRO A 377 -10.74 -13.30 18.31
N LYS A 378 -11.41 -13.14 19.46
CA LYS A 378 -11.54 -11.83 20.11
C LYS A 378 -10.25 -11.47 20.86
N GLY A 379 -10.10 -10.19 21.20
CA GLY A 379 -9.01 -9.72 22.04
C GLY A 379 -7.63 -9.83 21.37
N ALA A 380 -6.59 -10.01 22.19
CA ALA A 380 -5.21 -10.10 21.74
C ALA A 380 -4.92 -11.36 20.91
N GLU A 381 -5.64 -12.45 21.13
CA GLU A 381 -5.48 -13.70 20.36
C GLU A 381 -5.83 -13.53 18.88
N GLY A 382 -6.78 -12.65 18.56
CA GLY A 382 -7.13 -12.33 17.18
C GLY A 382 -6.13 -11.41 16.48
N TRP A 383 -5.20 -10.80 17.23
CA TRP A 383 -4.26 -9.85 16.66
C TRP A 383 -3.32 -10.53 15.67
N GLY A 384 -3.46 -10.21 14.39
CA GLY A 384 -2.67 -10.84 13.34
C GLY A 384 -3.05 -12.29 13.04
N ALA A 385 -4.16 -12.81 13.59
CA ALA A 385 -4.69 -14.11 13.22
C ALA A 385 -5.24 -14.09 11.78
N ALA A 386 -5.10 -15.20 11.08
CA ALA A 386 -5.84 -15.45 9.85
C ALA A 386 -7.26 -15.87 10.20
N GLY A 387 -8.21 -15.51 9.34
CA GLY A 387 -9.60 -15.91 9.45
C GLY A 387 -10.13 -16.33 8.10
N ARG A 388 -11.28 -16.99 8.10
CA ARG A 388 -11.95 -17.39 6.88
C ARG A 388 -12.67 -16.20 6.26
N PHE A 389 -12.27 -15.80 5.06
CA PHE A 389 -12.92 -14.78 4.24
C PHE A 389 -13.74 -15.45 3.15
N GLU A 390 -15.07 -15.32 3.19
CA GLU A 390 -15.97 -15.99 2.25
C GLU A 390 -16.63 -15.01 1.26
N LEU A 391 -16.68 -15.39 -0.02
CA LEU A 391 -17.38 -14.57 -1.03
C LEU A 391 -18.90 -14.58 -0.83
N SER A 392 -19.46 -15.64 -0.24
CA SER A 392 -20.87 -15.72 0.16
C SER A 392 -21.28 -14.53 1.04
N ALA A 393 -20.46 -14.16 2.03
CA ALA A 393 -20.72 -13.02 2.91
C ALA A 393 -20.77 -11.68 2.15
N VAL A 394 -19.95 -11.54 1.10
CA VAL A 394 -19.99 -10.36 0.21
C VAL A 394 -21.28 -10.34 -0.61
N PHE A 395 -21.72 -11.48 -1.12
CA PHE A 395 -22.99 -11.59 -1.85
C PHE A 395 -24.20 -11.31 -0.96
N ASP A 396 -24.20 -11.78 0.28
CA ASP A 396 -25.28 -11.50 1.23
C ASP A 396 -25.39 -9.99 1.52
N CYS A 397 -24.25 -9.27 1.53
CA CYS A 397 -24.26 -7.80 1.59
C CYS A 397 -24.85 -7.19 0.32
N LEU A 398 -24.43 -7.65 -0.86
CA LEU A 398 -24.91 -7.18 -2.16
C LEU A 398 -26.43 -7.38 -2.30
N GLN A 399 -26.93 -8.59 -2.01
CA GLN A 399 -28.36 -8.91 -2.11
C GLN A 399 -29.21 -8.07 -1.17
N ARG A 400 -28.76 -7.84 0.07
CA ARG A 400 -29.46 -6.94 1.02
C ARG A 400 -29.58 -5.53 0.45
N ARG A 401 -28.53 -5.04 -0.21
CA ARG A 401 -28.54 -3.72 -0.86
C ARG A 401 -29.48 -3.66 -2.05
N LEU A 402 -29.43 -4.64 -2.95
CA LEU A 402 -30.32 -4.71 -4.11
C LEU A 402 -31.80 -4.77 -3.70
N LYS A 403 -32.11 -5.51 -2.62
CA LYS A 403 -33.47 -5.56 -2.05
C LYS A 403 -33.91 -4.20 -1.48
N SER A 404 -33.04 -3.53 -0.71
CA SER A 404 -33.37 -2.21 -0.15
C SER A 404 -33.55 -1.11 -1.20
N SER A 405 -32.81 -1.17 -2.32
CA SER A 405 -32.97 -0.19 -3.40
C SER A 405 -34.27 -0.37 -4.19
N GLY A 406 -34.83 -1.59 -4.21
CA GLY A 406 -36.08 -1.88 -4.93
C GLY A 406 -37.33 -1.39 -4.21
N THR A 407 -37.28 -1.28 -2.87
CA THR A 407 -38.44 -0.83 -2.07
C THR A 407 -38.65 0.68 -2.11
N ASP A 408 -37.58 1.46 -2.30
CA ASP A 408 -37.67 2.94 -2.29
C ASP A 408 -38.16 3.53 -3.62
N GLY A 409 -38.19 2.72 -4.70
CA GLY A 409 -38.62 3.14 -6.05
C GLY A 409 -40.08 2.83 -6.41
N ALA A 410 -40.79 2.02 -5.63
CA ALA A 410 -42.16 1.59 -5.98
C ALA A 410 -43.27 2.54 -5.48
N GLY A 411 -42.92 3.60 -4.73
CA GLY A 411 -43.88 4.50 -4.08
C GLY A 411 -44.21 5.80 -4.83
N ALA A 412 -43.55 6.11 -5.95
CA ALA A 412 -43.75 7.39 -6.64
C ALA A 412 -43.96 7.18 -8.15
N GLY A 413 -45.20 6.88 -8.54
CA GLY A 413 -45.66 7.03 -9.92
C GLY A 413 -45.94 5.72 -10.67
N ALA A 414 -47.02 5.02 -10.30
CA ALA A 414 -47.66 4.07 -11.19
C ALA A 414 -49.17 4.38 -11.28
N SER A 415 -49.52 5.27 -12.21
CA SER A 415 -50.85 5.28 -12.82
C SER A 415 -50.77 4.51 -14.14
N SER A 416 -51.50 3.40 -14.18
CA SER A 416 -52.05 2.69 -15.34
C SER A 416 -51.17 2.43 -16.58
N ALA A 417 -50.77 1.17 -16.77
CA ALA A 417 -51.14 0.40 -17.97
C ALA A 417 -50.85 -1.09 -17.76
N SER A 418 -51.84 -1.91 -18.13
CA SER A 418 -51.94 -3.34 -17.91
C SER A 418 -51.29 -4.20 -19.00
N ALA A 419 -50.95 -5.44 -18.60
CA ALA A 419 -50.74 -6.66 -19.40
C ALA A 419 -49.42 -6.72 -20.20
N SER A 420 -48.71 -7.86 -20.32
CA SER A 420 -49.12 -9.26 -20.23
C SER A 420 -47.96 -10.17 -19.79
N ALA A 421 -48.31 -11.25 -19.09
CA ALA A 421 -47.42 -12.27 -18.57
C ALA A 421 -46.64 -13.05 -19.65
N SER A 422 -45.44 -13.50 -19.28
CA SER A 422 -44.94 -14.80 -19.76
C SER A 422 -44.07 -15.48 -18.71
N SER A 423 -44.35 -16.77 -18.59
CA SER A 423 -43.90 -17.74 -17.59
C SER A 423 -42.39 -17.95 -17.55
N ALA A 424 -41.80 -17.93 -16.35
CA ALA A 424 -40.54 -18.62 -16.06
C ALA A 424 -40.69 -19.36 -14.74
N ALA A 425 -40.52 -20.68 -14.82
CA ALA A 425 -40.77 -21.64 -13.76
C ALA A 425 -39.93 -21.37 -12.51
N ALA A 426 -40.61 -21.29 -11.37
CA ALA A 426 -40.00 -21.27 -10.05
C ALA A 426 -39.50 -22.68 -9.70
N ILE A 427 -38.19 -22.92 -9.80
CA ILE A 427 -37.53 -24.05 -9.14
C ILE A 427 -37.34 -23.63 -7.68
N ARG A 428 -38.17 -24.19 -6.80
CA ARG A 428 -38.06 -24.06 -5.36
C ARG A 428 -37.06 -25.12 -4.87
N LEU A 429 -35.80 -24.72 -4.73
CA LEU A 429 -34.78 -25.50 -4.03
C LEU A 429 -34.81 -25.12 -2.55
N GLU A 430 -35.14 -26.09 -1.71
CA GLU A 430 -35.07 -25.97 -0.26
C GLU A 430 -33.62 -25.74 0.18
N SER A 431 -33.38 -24.67 0.93
CA SER A 431 -32.07 -24.37 1.51
C SER A 431 -31.80 -25.29 2.71
N PRO A 432 -30.64 -25.98 2.79
CA PRO A 432 -30.22 -26.59 4.05
C PRO A 432 -29.83 -25.50 5.05
N GLY A 433 -30.21 -25.71 6.31
CA GLY A 433 -30.22 -24.73 7.39
C GLY A 433 -28.90 -23.99 7.59
N VAL A 434 -28.97 -22.67 7.52
CA VAL A 434 -27.93 -21.74 7.99
C VAL A 434 -27.89 -21.83 9.51
N MET A 435 -26.80 -22.38 10.05
CA MET A 435 -26.48 -22.22 11.46
C MET A 435 -26.22 -20.74 11.75
N GLN A 436 -27.12 -20.11 12.48
CA GLN A 436 -26.96 -18.78 13.03
C GLN A 436 -25.84 -18.81 14.09
N ASN A 437 -24.63 -18.42 13.70
CA ASN A 437 -23.60 -18.01 14.67
C ASN A 437 -23.97 -16.62 15.22
N ALA A 438 -24.95 -16.58 16.13
CA ALA A 438 -25.28 -15.40 16.91
C ALA A 438 -24.28 -15.24 18.06
N CYS A 439 -23.04 -14.90 17.74
CA CYS A 439 -22.11 -14.34 18.72
C CYS A 439 -22.42 -12.83 18.84
N VAL A 440 -23.15 -12.45 19.88
CA VAL A 440 -23.37 -11.05 20.25
C VAL A 440 -21.98 -10.39 20.43
N GLU A 441 -21.59 -9.53 19.48
CA GLU A 441 -20.39 -8.69 19.56
C GLU A 441 -20.64 -7.52 20.52
N GLN A 442 -19.67 -7.23 21.38
CA GLN A 442 -19.58 -5.92 22.03
C GLN A 442 -19.17 -4.90 20.94
N PRO A 443 -19.74 -3.69 20.92
CA PRO A 443 -19.35 -2.69 19.94
C PRO A 443 -17.85 -2.39 20.08
N GLU A 444 -17.09 -2.60 19.00
CA GLU A 444 -15.72 -2.08 18.89
C GLU A 444 -15.77 -0.56 19.10
N PRO A 445 -14.72 0.06 19.68
CA PRO A 445 -14.66 1.51 19.78
C PRO A 445 -14.88 2.10 18.38
N GLY A 446 -15.86 2.99 18.27
CA GLY A 446 -16.12 3.71 17.04
C GLY A 446 -14.89 4.47 16.55
N PRO A 447 -14.88 4.94 15.29
CA PRO A 447 -13.78 5.73 14.76
C PRO A 447 -13.44 6.88 15.73
N PRO A 448 -12.14 7.17 15.99
CA PRO A 448 -11.76 8.31 16.82
C PRO A 448 -12.41 9.57 16.25
N GLY A 449 -13.08 10.33 17.14
CA GLY A 449 -13.96 11.44 16.77
C GLY A 449 -13.28 12.57 16.01
N ASP A 450 -14.12 13.34 15.31
CA ASP A 450 -13.81 14.47 14.42
C ASP A 450 -12.55 15.26 14.80
N TRP A 451 -11.54 15.16 13.94
CA TRP A 451 -10.39 16.08 13.92
C TRP A 451 -10.87 17.47 13.45
N LYS A 452 -11.43 18.26 14.36
CA LYS A 452 -11.69 19.69 14.12
C LYS A 452 -10.42 20.49 14.39
N GLY A 453 -9.56 20.61 13.40
CA GLY A 453 -8.42 21.54 13.41
C GLY A 453 -8.78 22.83 12.67
N GLU A 454 -9.23 23.87 13.39
CA GLU A 454 -9.12 25.26 12.92
C GLU A 454 -7.97 25.97 13.67
N PRO A 455 -7.20 26.86 13.01
CA PRO A 455 -6.12 27.57 13.65
C PRO A 455 -6.58 28.94 14.14
N THR A 456 -6.83 29.11 15.43
CA THR A 456 -6.91 30.45 16.04
C THR A 456 -5.71 30.72 16.92
N ARG A 457 -4.87 31.63 16.43
CA ARG A 457 -3.87 32.41 17.15
C ARG A 457 -4.56 33.11 18.34
N ALA A 458 -4.20 32.74 19.56
CA ALA A 458 -4.33 33.61 20.73
C ALA A 458 -3.24 33.25 21.74
N ALA A 459 -2.41 34.24 22.06
CA ALA A 459 -1.43 34.16 23.11
C ALA A 459 -2.14 34.00 24.46
N VAL A 460 -1.79 32.96 25.22
CA VAL A 460 -2.08 32.90 26.65
C VAL A 460 -0.79 32.52 27.36
N GLU A 461 -0.29 33.54 28.06
CA GLU A 461 0.78 33.53 29.04
C GLU A 461 0.36 32.64 30.23
N VAL A 462 1.12 31.60 30.55
CA VAL A 462 0.94 30.83 31.79
C VAL A 462 2.21 30.93 32.61
N LYS A 463 2.03 31.60 33.76
CA LYS A 463 2.97 31.76 34.87
C LYS A 463 3.37 30.40 35.45
N GLY A 464 4.60 30.35 35.94
CA GLY A 464 5.25 29.18 36.48
C GLY A 464 4.60 28.60 37.74
N TRP A 465 4.95 27.34 37.99
CA TRP A 465 4.82 26.69 39.28
C TRP A 465 6.17 26.12 39.68
N ASP A 466 6.62 26.57 40.84
CA ASP A 466 7.82 26.15 41.55
C ASP A 466 7.61 24.84 42.32
N HIS A 467 8.76 24.24 42.63
CA HIS A 467 9.00 23.03 43.41
C HIS A 467 8.41 23.00 44.83
N GLN A 468 7.96 21.81 45.24
CA GLN A 468 8.09 21.20 46.58
C GLN A 468 7.84 19.69 46.36
N GLY A 469 8.69 18.72 46.69
CA GLY A 469 9.56 18.59 47.86
C GLY A 469 8.92 17.56 48.80
N CYS A 470 9.28 16.27 48.69
CA CYS A 470 9.04 15.32 49.78
C CYS A 470 10.08 14.18 49.74
N SER A 471 10.75 13.99 50.87
CA SER A 471 11.86 13.07 51.10
C SER A 471 11.41 11.90 51.96
N LYS A 472 12.07 10.74 51.74
CA LYS A 472 12.48 9.68 52.69
C LYS A 472 11.54 9.13 53.77
N GLU A 473 11.43 7.80 53.78
CA GLU A 473 11.56 6.84 54.90
C GLU A 473 11.62 5.45 54.23
N GLU A 474 12.73 4.72 54.12
CA GLU A 474 13.54 3.99 55.10
C GLU A 474 12.75 3.15 56.12
N GLU A 475 12.52 1.86 55.83
CA GLU A 475 12.42 0.86 56.89
C GLU A 475 13.05 -0.48 56.45
N ARG A 476 13.86 -0.99 57.38
CA ARG A 476 14.67 -2.21 57.29
C ARG A 476 13.85 -3.41 57.78
N GLY A 477 14.07 -4.58 57.17
CA GLY A 477 13.58 -5.85 57.68
C GLY A 477 14.45 -7.01 57.21
N ASN A 478 15.42 -7.37 58.05
CA ASN A 478 16.43 -8.40 57.88
C ASN A 478 15.99 -9.68 58.61
N VAL A 479 15.97 -10.86 57.97
CA VAL A 479 16.18 -12.16 58.65
C VAL A 479 16.87 -13.15 57.70
N SER A 480 18.04 -13.62 58.15
CA SER A 480 18.91 -14.67 57.62
C SER A 480 18.28 -16.08 57.76
N SER A 481 18.62 -17.06 56.93
CA SER A 481 19.65 -18.11 57.11
C SER A 481 18.99 -19.43 56.61
N SER A 482 19.62 -20.45 56.04
CA SER A 482 20.99 -20.97 56.08
C SER A 482 21.08 -22.22 55.18
N GLY A 483 22.23 -22.38 54.54
CA GLY A 483 22.94 -23.66 54.35
C GLY A 483 22.58 -24.50 53.12
N ALA A 484 23.44 -25.34 52.54
CA ALA A 484 24.88 -25.60 52.58
C ALA A 484 25.05 -26.95 51.83
N GLY A 485 26.21 -27.19 51.20
CA GLY A 485 26.66 -28.51 50.72
C GLY A 485 26.64 -28.63 49.20
N GLU A 486 27.77 -28.47 48.51
CA GLU A 486 28.86 -29.45 48.27
C GLU A 486 28.68 -30.21 46.93
N ALA A 487 29.65 -30.00 46.03
CA ALA A 487 29.97 -30.86 44.88
C ALA A 487 30.84 -32.04 45.36
N PRO A 488 30.98 -33.15 44.60
CA PRO A 488 31.87 -33.16 43.43
C PRO A 488 31.48 -34.09 42.24
N ASP A 489 32.20 -33.90 41.14
CA ASP A 489 32.32 -34.65 39.86
C ASP A 489 32.63 -36.18 39.98
N PRO A 490 32.92 -36.96 38.91
CA PRO A 490 32.47 -37.01 37.50
C PRO A 490 32.05 -38.44 37.06
N ILE A 491 31.41 -38.63 35.89
CA ILE A 491 31.39 -39.95 35.20
C ILE A 491 31.76 -39.82 33.71
N GLN A 492 32.70 -40.71 33.34
CA GLN A 492 33.32 -40.95 32.05
C GLN A 492 32.43 -41.71 31.06
N GLY A 493 32.81 -41.64 29.78
CA GLY A 493 32.53 -42.63 28.74
C GLY A 493 31.74 -42.04 27.58
N GLY A 494 32.20 -42.00 26.32
CA GLY A 494 33.32 -42.63 25.66
C GLY A 494 32.87 -43.04 24.24
N GLY A 495 33.68 -42.79 23.21
CA GLY A 495 33.54 -43.50 21.92
C GLY A 495 33.67 -42.68 20.63
N PHE A 496 34.91 -42.62 20.09
CA PHE A 496 35.33 -42.80 18.68
C PHE A 496 34.58 -42.06 17.55
N LEU A 497 35.13 -41.02 16.90
CA LEU A 497 36.25 -40.89 15.91
C LEU A 497 35.85 -41.15 14.43
N PRO A 498 36.52 -40.48 13.46
CA PRO A 498 35.92 -40.00 12.20
C PRO A 498 36.59 -40.53 10.91
N GLU A 499 36.04 -40.15 9.77
CA GLU A 499 36.75 -39.49 8.64
C GLU A 499 35.88 -38.38 8.04
#